data_AF-A0ABD5DG45-F1
#
_entry.id   AF-A0ABD5DG45-F1
#
_cell.length_a   1.000
_cell.length_b   1.000
_cell.length_c   1.000
_cell.angle_alpha   90.00
_cell.angle_beta   90.00
_cell.angle_gamma   90.00
#
_symmetry.space_group_name_H-M   'P 1'
#
loop_
_entity.id
_entity.type
_entity.pdbx_description
1 polymer ?
#
loop_
_entity_poly.entity_id
_entity_poly.type
_entity_poly.pdbx_seq_one_letter_code
_entity_poly.pdbx_strand_id
1 'polypeptide(L)' 'AQGLLAPDAPFVSFNCAQYASNPELLAANLFGYVKGAFTGAQSDKAGAFEAANGGMLFLDEVHRLDAQGQEKLFTWLDRK' A
#
# COMPACT_ATOMS: atom_id res chain seq x y z
N ALA A 1 -3.71 15.29 -14.37
CA ALA A 1 -4.00 15.34 -12.91
C ALA A 1 -4.57 16.69 -12.47
N GLN A 2 -4.20 17.82 -13.09
CA GLN A 2 -4.86 19.10 -12.81
C GLN A 2 -6.37 18.99 -13.08
N GLY A 3 -7.17 19.23 -12.03
CA GLY A 3 -8.63 19.12 -12.04
C GLY A 3 -9.22 17.78 -11.57
N LEU A 4 -8.40 16.74 -11.37
CA LEU A 4 -8.87 15.42 -10.87
C LEU A 4 -8.64 15.24 -9.36
N LEU A 5 -7.67 15.94 -8.80
CA LEU A 5 -7.29 15.85 -7.38
C LEU A 5 -7.43 17.22 -6.72
N ALA A 6 -7.79 17.23 -5.44
CA ALA A 6 -7.79 18.43 -4.63
C ALA A 6 -6.36 19.03 -4.55
N PRO A 7 -6.21 20.36 -4.36
CA PRO A 7 -4.89 21.00 -4.30
C PRO A 7 -3.96 20.44 -3.22
N ASP A 8 -4.54 19.91 -2.14
CA ASP A 8 -3.88 19.32 -0.98
C ASP A 8 -4.01 17.79 -0.93
N ALA A 9 -4.43 17.16 -2.03
CA ALA A 9 -4.59 15.71 -2.10
C ALA A 9 -3.25 15.00 -1.80
N PRO A 10 -3.26 13.93 -0.99
CA PRO A 10 -2.03 13.25 -0.59
C PRO A 10 -1.34 12.60 -1.80
N PHE A 11 -0.03 12.81 -1.92
CA PHE A 11 0.81 12.06 -2.84
C PHE A 11 1.72 11.13 -2.04
N VAL A 12 1.47 9.83 -2.14
CA VAL A 12 2.25 8.80 -1.45
C VAL A 12 3.06 8.04 -2.49
N SER A 13 4.38 7.98 -2.32
CA SER A 13 5.26 7.16 -3.14
C SER A 13 5.72 5.95 -2.33
N PHE A 14 5.61 4.76 -2.92
CA PHE A 14 6.01 3.51 -2.29
C PHE A 14 6.82 2.67 -3.28
N ASN A 15 8.08 2.38 -2.93
CA ASN A 15 8.94 1.52 -3.74
C ASN A 15 8.88 0.07 -3.22
N CYS A 16 8.35 -0.83 -4.06
CA CYS A 16 8.13 -2.23 -3.69
C CYS A 16 9.45 -3.02 -3.55
N ALA A 17 10.57 -2.53 -4.11
CA ALA A 17 11.87 -3.18 -3.97
C ALA A 17 12.44 -3.03 -2.55
N GLN A 18 12.07 -1.98 -1.79
CA GLN A 18 12.61 -1.70 -0.45
C GLN A 18 12.34 -2.84 0.55
N TYR A 19 11.22 -3.54 0.40
CA TYR A 19 10.82 -4.66 1.26
C TYR A 19 10.66 -5.98 0.51
N ALA A 20 11.15 -6.08 -0.74
CA ALA A 20 10.92 -7.25 -1.58
C ALA A 20 11.49 -8.56 -1.00
N SER A 21 12.51 -8.48 -0.15
CA SER A 21 13.08 -9.65 0.55
C SER A 21 12.27 -10.10 1.77
N ASN A 22 11.24 -9.34 2.17
CA ASN A 22 10.33 -9.66 3.27
C ASN A 22 8.87 -9.32 2.87
N PRO A 23 8.17 -10.29 2.24
CA PRO A 23 6.80 -10.10 1.75
C PRO A 23 5.80 -9.65 2.82
N GLU A 24 5.97 -10.10 4.07
CA GLU A 24 5.10 -9.70 5.18
C GLU A 24 5.25 -8.22 5.50
N LEU A 25 6.49 -7.71 5.57
CA LEU A 25 6.74 -6.29 5.78
C LEU A 25 6.29 -5.45 4.59
N LEU A 26 6.48 -5.94 3.37
CA LEU A 26 5.96 -5.27 2.18
C LEU A 26 4.45 -5.12 2.30
N ALA A 27 3.72 -6.21 2.52
CA ALA A 27 2.27 -6.20 2.63
C ALA A 27 1.79 -5.32 3.81
N ALA A 28 2.47 -5.40 4.96
CA ALA A 28 2.16 -4.61 6.14
C ALA A 28 2.32 -3.10 5.90
N ASN A 29 3.30 -2.65 5.13
CA ASN A 29 3.46 -1.23 4.80
C ASN A 29 2.57 -0.78 3.65
N LEU A 30 2.27 -1.66 2.68
CA LEU A 30 1.42 -1.34 1.54
C LEU A 30 -0.07 -1.31 1.93
N PHE A 31 -0.55 -2.36 2.59
CA PHE A 31 -1.97 -2.55 2.93
C PHE A 31 -2.30 -2.19 4.38
N GLY A 32 -1.31 -2.06 5.25
CA GLY A 32 -1.52 -1.88 6.68
C GLY A 32 -1.75 -3.19 7.42
N TYR A 33 -1.92 -3.09 8.73
CA TYR A 33 -2.26 -4.22 9.58
C TYR A 33 -3.00 -3.75 10.83
N VAL A 34 -3.76 -4.67 11.44
CA VAL A 34 -4.40 -4.46 12.74
C VAL A 34 -3.56 -5.06 13.86
N LYS A 35 -3.73 -4.56 15.08
CA LYS A 35 -3.13 -5.09 16.29
C LYS A 35 -3.43 -6.59 16.40
N GLY A 36 -2.37 -7.37 16.65
CA GLY A 36 -2.47 -8.83 16.77
C GLY A 36 -2.52 -9.60 15.45
N ALA A 37 -2.38 -8.94 14.29
CA ALA A 37 -2.32 -9.64 13.00
C ALA A 37 -1.11 -10.60 12.87
N PHE A 38 -0.01 -10.30 13.56
CA PHE A 38 1.19 -11.14 13.67
C PHE A 38 1.94 -10.86 14.97
N THR A 39 2.89 -11.72 15.32
CA THR A 39 3.75 -11.54 16.50
C THR A 39 4.55 -10.25 16.40
N GLY A 40 4.22 -9.26 17.23
CA GLY A 40 4.83 -7.93 17.21
C GLY A 40 3.93 -6.81 16.67
N ALA A 41 2.74 -7.11 16.17
CA ALA A 41 1.73 -6.11 15.82
C ALA A 41 1.08 -5.51 17.09
N GLN A 42 1.78 -4.57 17.73
CA GLN A 42 1.36 -3.97 19.01
C GLN A 42 0.25 -2.92 18.87
N SER A 43 0.08 -2.36 17.68
CA SER A 43 -0.94 -1.36 17.35
C SER A 43 -1.47 -1.58 15.94
N ASP A 44 -2.56 -0.92 15.60
CA ASP A 44 -2.99 -0.77 14.22
C ASP A 44 -1.99 0.13 13.48
N LYS A 45 -1.78 -0.13 12.20
CA LYS A 45 -0.96 0.70 11.32
C LYS A 45 -1.63 0.82 9.95
N ALA A 46 -1.93 2.05 9.56
CA ALA A 46 -2.40 2.38 8.23
C ALA A 46 -1.34 2.04 7.17
N GLY A 47 -1.79 1.49 6.04
CA GLY A 47 -0.95 1.21 4.88
C GLY A 47 -0.82 2.40 3.93
N ALA A 48 0.04 2.27 2.93
CA ALA A 48 0.21 3.26 1.88
C ALA A 48 -1.11 3.53 1.10
N PHE A 49 -1.95 2.53 0.91
CA PHE A 49 -3.28 2.72 0.30
C PHE A 49 -4.18 3.66 1.10
N GLU A 50 -4.22 3.49 2.42
CA GLU A 50 -5.04 4.34 3.30
C GLU A 50 -4.45 5.75 3.39
N ALA A 51 -3.12 5.86 3.50
CA ALA A 51 -2.43 7.15 3.50
C ALA A 51 -2.62 7.96 2.21
N ALA A 52 -2.85 7.28 1.08
CA ALA A 52 -3.09 7.89 -0.22
C ALA A 52 -4.59 8.14 -0.51
N ASN A 53 -5.49 7.84 0.43
CA ASN A 53 -6.92 7.96 0.22
C ASN A 53 -7.31 9.40 -0.19
N GLY A 54 -8.12 9.52 -1.25
CA GLY A 54 -8.49 10.81 -1.83
C GLY A 54 -7.37 11.50 -2.64
N GLY A 55 -6.23 10.85 -2.83
CA GLY A 55 -5.08 11.36 -3.56
C GLY A 55 -4.50 10.36 -4.56
N MET A 56 -3.17 10.23 -4.57
CA MET A 56 -2.44 9.40 -5.51
C MET A 56 -1.41 8.54 -4.77
N LEU A 57 -1.47 7.22 -5.03
CA LEU A 57 -0.44 6.26 -4.65
C LEU A 57 0.41 5.93 -5.87
N PHE A 58 1.70 6.26 -5.84
CA PHE A 58 2.68 5.85 -6.84
C PHE A 58 3.40 4.60 -6.35
N LEU A 59 3.27 3.51 -7.10
CA LEU A 59 3.95 2.24 -6.82
C LEU A 59 5.14 2.06 -7.76
N ASP A 60 6.34 2.24 -7.22
CA ASP A 60 7.58 1.99 -7.93
C ASP A 60 7.99 0.53 -7.82
N GLU A 61 8.62 0.00 -8.87
CA GLU A 61 9.05 -1.41 -8.97
C GLU A 61 7.94 -2.43 -8.63
N VAL A 62 6.70 -2.15 -9.04
CA VAL A 62 5.50 -2.95 -8.69
C VAL A 62 5.62 -4.44 -9.01
N HIS A 63 6.44 -4.81 -10.00
CA HIS A 63 6.73 -6.20 -10.37
C HIS A 63 7.45 -7.00 -9.27
N ARG A 64 7.93 -6.32 -8.21
CA ARG A 64 8.53 -6.95 -7.01
C ARG A 64 7.51 -7.48 -6.01
N LEU A 65 6.22 -7.16 -6.19
CA LEU A 65 5.15 -7.81 -5.44
C LEU A 65 5.12 -9.31 -5.74
N ASP A 66 4.98 -10.13 -4.71
CA ASP A 66 4.71 -11.56 -4.87
C ASP A 66 3.30 -11.82 -5.40
N ALA A 67 2.98 -13.08 -5.72
CA ALA A 67 1.68 -13.45 -6.29
C ALA A 67 0.52 -13.00 -5.40
N GLN A 68 0.66 -13.12 -4.07
CA GLN A 68 -0.38 -12.73 -3.12
C GLN A 68 -0.55 -11.20 -3.05
N GLY A 69 0.56 -10.45 -3.06
CA GLY A 69 0.54 -8.99 -3.11
C GLY A 69 -0.09 -8.45 -4.39
N GLN A 70 0.20 -9.09 -5.53
CA GLN A 70 -0.42 -8.76 -6.82
C GLN A 70 -1.92 -9.03 -6.80
N GLU A 71 -2.36 -10.18 -6.29
CA GLU A 71 -3.79 -10.51 -6.15
C GLU A 71 -4.54 -9.48 -5.30
N LYS A 72 -3.96 -9.05 -4.17
CA LYS A 72 -4.53 -8.01 -3.31
C LYS A 72 -4.59 -6.66 -4.03
N LEU A 73 -3.54 -6.28 -4.76
CA LEU A 73 -3.50 -5.06 -5.57
C LEU A 73 -4.61 -5.06 -6.62
N PHE A 74 -4.75 -6.16 -7.38
CA PHE A 74 -5.79 -6.27 -8.40
C PHE A 74 -7.19 -6.25 -7.79
N THR A 75 -7.39 -6.94 -6.67
CA THR A 75 -8.65 -6.91 -5.92
C THR A 75 -9.00 -5.49 -5.49
N TRP A 76 -8.01 -4.68 -5.11
CA TRP A 76 -8.23 -3.28 -4.76
C TRP A 76 -8.59 -2.43 -5.98
N LEU A 77 -7.89 -2.62 -7.10
CA LEU A 77 -8.13 -1.86 -8.34
C LEU A 77 -9.48 -2.18 -9.01
N ASP A 78 -9.99 -3.40 -8.84
CA ASP A 78 -11.27 -3.82 -9.42
C ASP A 78 -12.49 -3.33 -8.60
N ARG A 79 -12.27 -2.86 -7.36
CA ARG A 79 -13.34 -2.25 -6.56
C ARG A 79 -13.79 -0.95 -7.23
N LYS A 80 -15.06 -0.94 -7.66
CA LYS A 80 -15.74 0.22 -8.24
C LYS A 80 -16.06 1.29 -7.22
#